data_AF-A0A0L0CN19-F1
#
_entry.id   AF-A0A0L0CN19-F1
#
_cell.length_a   1.000
_cell.length_b   1.000
_cell.length_c   1.000
_cell.angle_alpha   90.00
_cell.angle_beta   90.00
_cell.angle_gamma   90.00
#
_symmetry.space_group_name_H-M   'P 1'
#
loop_
_entity.id
_entity.type
_entity.pdbx_description
1 polymer ?
#
loop_
_entity_poly.entity_id
_entity_poly.type
_entity_poly.pdbx_seq_one_letter_code
_entity_poly.pdbx_strand_id
1 'polypeptide(L)'
;MVDRSKVYPVDEKDHQKMALRLVCINPAFSVMGQTFVRAMSSQGGSKNIGFVGLGNMGGHMASNLMKKGHKLHVFDISKPACDNLKAKGATVYEKTTELAKNSDFVITMLPNNDIVQKSYEEMTADGVNKDTIFIDSSTIDPNLVKYLQKLVSGKGARFIDAPVSGGVPGAEQATLTFMVGGTDEEYNAVKNVLECMGKRITHCGDYGMGQAAKLCNNMMLGISMLGLAEAMNLAIRLEKMALRLVCINPAFSVMGQTFVRAMSSQGGSKNIGFVGLGNMGGHMASNLMKKGHKLHVFDISKPACDNLKAKGATVYEKTTELAKNSDFVITMLPNNDIVQKSYEEMTADGVNKDTIFIDSSTIDPNLVKYLQKLVSGKGARFIDAPVSGGVPGAEQATLTFMVGGTDEEYNAVKNVLECMGKRITHCGDYGMGQAAKLCNNMMLGISMLGLAEAMNLAIRLGLNPQTFSDIINSSTGRSWASEIYNPVPGVSPTAPANNDYKGGFSTDLITKDLGLASGVATSTNTPIPMGALAHQMYRTLKAHGLGNKDFSVIYDFWKNTKYN
;
A
#
# COMPACT_ATOMS: atom_id res chain seq x y z
N MET A 1 -55.29 23.91 -39.09
CA MET A 1 -56.40 23.14 -38.50
C MET A 1 -56.30 21.71 -38.98
N VAL A 2 -55.86 20.78 -38.14
CA VAL A 2 -56.14 19.34 -38.28
C VAL A 2 -56.37 18.75 -36.89
N ASP A 3 -57.63 18.37 -36.73
CA ASP A 3 -58.37 17.52 -35.78
C ASP A 3 -57.64 16.67 -34.70
N ARG A 4 -58.18 16.72 -33.47
CA ARG A 4 -57.79 15.98 -32.25
C ARG A 4 -58.74 14.79 -31.94
N SER A 5 -59.21 14.02 -32.93
CA SER A 5 -60.24 12.98 -32.68
C SER A 5 -59.98 11.59 -33.27
N LYS A 6 -58.73 11.11 -33.31
CA LYS A 6 -58.46 9.66 -33.55
C LYS A 6 -57.42 9.11 -32.57
N VAL A 7 -57.92 8.34 -31.60
CA VAL A 7 -57.14 7.57 -30.63
C VAL A 7 -56.79 6.22 -31.24
N TYR A 8 -55.54 5.77 -31.08
CA TYR A 8 -55.19 4.35 -31.06
C TYR A 8 -54.52 4.05 -29.70
N PRO A 9 -54.95 3.01 -28.96
CA PRO A 9 -54.25 2.60 -27.75
C PRO A 9 -52.95 1.89 -28.15
N VAL A 10 -51.81 2.40 -27.70
CA VAL A 10 -50.52 1.72 -27.86
C VAL A 10 -50.21 1.02 -26.54
N ASP A 11 -50.02 -0.30 -26.60
CA ASP A 11 -49.73 -1.19 -25.48
C ASP A 11 -48.42 -0.76 -24.76
N GLU A 12 -48.41 -0.84 -23.43
CA GLU A 12 -47.28 -0.46 -22.56
C GLU A 12 -46.00 -1.26 -22.88
N LYS A 13 -46.16 -2.44 -23.49
CA LYS A 13 -45.06 -3.27 -24.00
C LYS A 13 -44.36 -2.70 -25.25
N ASP A 14 -45.02 -1.86 -26.04
CA ASP A 14 -44.41 -1.25 -27.23
C ASP A 14 -43.51 -0.05 -26.86
N HIS A 15 -43.77 0.64 -25.75
CA HIS A 15 -42.87 1.67 -25.23
C HIS A 15 -41.52 1.10 -24.79
N GLN A 16 -41.50 -0.09 -24.19
CA GLN A 16 -40.24 -0.76 -23.81
C GLN A 16 -39.42 -1.20 -25.02
N LYS A 17 -40.06 -1.70 -26.08
CA LYS A 17 -39.37 -2.10 -27.33
C LYS A 17 -38.85 -0.90 -28.13
N MET A 18 -39.57 0.22 -28.11
CA MET A 18 -39.15 1.45 -28.79
C MET A 18 -38.01 2.16 -28.03
N ALA A 19 -38.04 2.14 -26.69
CA ALA A 19 -36.96 2.65 -25.84
C ALA A 19 -35.66 1.82 -26.00
N LEU A 20 -35.76 0.49 -26.11
CA LEU A 20 -34.58 -0.36 -26.38
C LEU A 20 -33.95 -0.11 -27.76
N ARG A 21 -34.74 0.26 -28.79
CA ARG A 21 -34.21 0.57 -30.13
C ARG A 21 -33.51 1.92 -30.22
N LEU A 22 -33.86 2.89 -29.38
CA LEU A 22 -33.22 4.22 -29.35
C LEU A 22 -31.87 4.25 -28.61
N VAL A 23 -31.63 3.30 -27.70
CA VAL A 23 -30.36 3.20 -26.93
C VAL A 23 -29.20 2.66 -27.78
N CYS A 24 -29.47 2.03 -28.93
CA CYS A 24 -28.42 1.41 -29.76
C CYS A 24 -27.77 2.33 -30.81
N ILE A 25 -28.10 3.63 -30.88
CA ILE A 25 -27.69 4.49 -32.02
C ILE A 25 -26.82 5.70 -31.61
N ASN A 26 -26.63 6.00 -30.32
CA ASN A 26 -25.87 7.21 -29.94
C ASN A 26 -25.06 7.06 -28.61
N PRO A 27 -23.72 7.20 -28.62
CA PRO A 27 -22.88 7.03 -27.42
C PRO A 27 -23.22 7.98 -26.25
N ALA A 28 -23.83 9.13 -26.53
CA ALA A 28 -24.18 10.15 -25.55
C ALA A 28 -25.37 9.79 -24.62
N PHE A 29 -26.21 8.81 -24.98
CA PHE A 29 -27.35 8.37 -24.16
C PHE A 29 -27.05 7.21 -23.21
N SER A 30 -25.85 6.63 -23.28
CA SER A 30 -25.46 5.45 -22.50
C SER A 30 -25.38 5.72 -20.99
N VAL A 31 -24.93 6.91 -20.58
CA VAL A 31 -24.78 7.27 -19.17
C VAL A 31 -26.13 7.55 -18.50
N MET A 32 -27.04 8.23 -19.21
CA MET A 32 -28.37 8.56 -18.68
C MET A 32 -29.29 7.33 -18.68
N GLY A 33 -29.20 6.47 -19.70
CA GLY A 33 -29.92 5.19 -19.76
C GLY A 33 -29.47 4.18 -18.71
N GLN A 34 -28.16 4.07 -18.43
CA GLN A 34 -27.66 3.22 -17.34
C GLN A 34 -28.09 3.73 -15.96
N THR A 35 -28.15 5.05 -15.77
CA THR A 35 -28.62 5.66 -14.51
C THR A 35 -30.12 5.40 -14.31
N PHE A 36 -30.92 5.46 -15.38
CA PHE A 36 -32.36 5.20 -15.35
C PHE A 36 -32.69 3.72 -15.13
N VAL A 37 -31.93 2.80 -15.74
CA VAL A 37 -32.04 1.35 -15.49
C VAL A 37 -31.60 1.00 -14.08
N ARG A 38 -30.55 1.64 -13.54
CA ARG A 38 -30.15 1.48 -12.12
C ARG A 38 -31.26 1.93 -11.15
N ALA A 39 -31.91 3.04 -11.45
CA ALA A 39 -33.03 3.58 -10.67
C ALA A 39 -34.30 2.72 -10.75
N MET A 40 -34.50 1.97 -11.85
CA MET A 40 -35.60 1.01 -11.95
C MET A 40 -35.27 -0.37 -11.35
N SER A 41 -33.99 -0.78 -11.31
CA SER A 41 -33.56 -2.00 -10.62
C SER A 41 -33.48 -1.88 -9.09
N SER A 42 -33.53 -0.67 -8.54
CA SER A 42 -33.54 -0.44 -7.08
C SER A 42 -34.90 -0.60 -6.42
N GLN A 43 -35.94 -1.05 -7.13
CA GLN A 43 -37.22 -1.41 -6.53
C GLN A 43 -37.22 -2.84 -5.98
N GLY A 44 -36.28 -3.15 -5.09
CA GLY A 44 -36.47 -4.23 -4.14
C GLY A 44 -37.45 -3.74 -3.08
N GLY A 45 -38.68 -4.24 -3.05
CA GLY A 45 -39.68 -3.84 -2.05
C GLY A 45 -39.13 -3.87 -0.63
N SER A 46 -39.56 -2.93 0.22
CA SER A 46 -39.17 -2.83 1.64
C SER A 46 -39.19 -4.20 2.33
N LYS A 47 -38.01 -4.72 2.67
CA LYS A 47 -37.81 -5.95 3.45
C LYS A 47 -37.83 -5.69 4.96
N ASN A 48 -38.19 -6.72 5.73
CA ASN A 48 -38.02 -6.76 7.16
C ASN A 48 -36.62 -7.33 7.47
N ILE A 49 -35.75 -6.53 8.06
CA ILE A 49 -34.37 -6.92 8.36
C ILE A 49 -34.17 -6.95 9.86
N GLY A 50 -33.87 -8.13 10.38
CA GLY A 50 -33.40 -8.37 11.74
C GLY A 50 -31.93 -8.00 11.85
N PHE A 51 -31.56 -7.28 12.91
CA PHE A 51 -30.18 -6.93 13.21
C PHE A 51 -29.87 -7.21 14.68
N VAL A 52 -28.89 -8.06 14.92
CA VAL A 52 -28.47 -8.51 16.25
C VAL A 52 -27.03 -8.05 16.50
N GLY A 53 -26.84 -7.25 17.55
CA GLY A 53 -25.57 -6.61 17.87
C GLY A 53 -25.45 -5.19 17.30
N LEU A 54 -25.88 -4.20 18.07
CA LEU A 54 -25.95 -2.78 17.75
C LEU A 54 -24.79 -1.96 18.34
N GLY A 55 -23.67 -2.60 18.68
CA GLY A 55 -22.47 -1.92 19.19
C GLY A 55 -21.87 -0.91 18.18
N ASN A 56 -20.63 -0.49 18.43
CA ASN A 56 -19.96 0.59 17.68
C ASN A 56 -19.98 0.45 16.15
N MET A 57 -20.08 -0.78 15.63
CA MET A 57 -20.23 -1.03 14.19
C MET A 57 -21.70 -1.24 13.81
N GLY A 58 -22.35 -2.17 14.49
CA GLY A 58 -23.69 -2.65 14.13
C GLY A 58 -24.75 -1.56 14.15
N GLY A 59 -24.70 -0.62 15.09
CA GLY A 59 -25.66 0.49 15.15
C GLY A 59 -25.63 1.39 13.90
N HIS A 60 -24.44 1.63 13.34
CA HIS A 60 -24.28 2.40 12.10
C HIS A 60 -24.70 1.61 10.86
N MET A 61 -24.32 0.33 10.80
CA MET A 61 -24.75 -0.61 9.74
C MET A 61 -26.27 -0.70 9.67
N ALA A 62 -26.91 -0.94 10.82
CA ALA A 62 -28.35 -0.98 10.98
C ALA A 62 -29.04 0.35 10.59
N SER A 63 -28.47 1.48 11.01
CA SER A 63 -28.96 2.81 10.60
C SER A 63 -28.93 3.01 9.09
N ASN A 64 -27.93 2.46 8.39
CA ASN A 64 -27.84 2.61 6.93
C ASN A 64 -28.89 1.80 6.18
N LEU A 65 -29.26 0.62 6.69
CA LEU A 65 -30.40 -0.16 6.16
C LEU A 65 -31.71 0.64 6.27
N MET A 66 -31.94 1.33 7.39
CA MET A 66 -33.11 2.20 7.55
C MET A 66 -33.11 3.39 6.59
N LYS A 67 -31.96 4.04 6.38
CA LYS A 67 -31.82 5.14 5.40
C LYS A 67 -32.14 4.70 3.96
N LYS A 68 -32.03 3.40 3.67
CA LYS A 68 -32.37 2.78 2.38
C LYS A 68 -33.82 2.28 2.30
N GLY A 69 -34.62 2.55 3.34
CA GLY A 69 -36.07 2.29 3.34
C GLY A 69 -36.46 0.89 3.81
N HIS A 70 -35.54 0.12 4.39
CA HIS A 70 -35.86 -1.18 4.99
C HIS A 70 -36.50 -1.01 6.38
N LYS A 71 -37.43 -1.91 6.71
CA LYS A 71 -37.98 -2.02 8.06
C LYS A 71 -36.98 -2.79 8.92
N LEU A 72 -36.61 -2.21 10.05
CA LEU A 72 -35.54 -2.75 10.87
C LEU A 72 -36.10 -3.30 12.19
N HIS A 73 -35.84 -4.58 12.44
CA HIS A 73 -36.08 -5.27 13.69
C HIS A 73 -34.74 -5.41 14.40
N VAL A 74 -34.62 -5.01 15.67
CA VAL A 74 -33.33 -4.94 16.34
C VAL A 74 -33.33 -5.63 17.69
N PHE A 75 -32.16 -6.19 18.03
CA PHE A 75 -31.86 -6.72 19.35
C PHE A 75 -30.40 -6.40 19.72
N ASP A 76 -30.20 -5.95 20.95
CA ASP A 76 -28.91 -5.86 21.62
C ASP A 76 -29.12 -5.99 23.14
N ILE A 77 -28.12 -6.53 23.83
CA ILE A 77 -28.11 -6.58 25.31
C ILE A 77 -28.01 -5.17 25.94
N SER A 78 -27.48 -4.20 25.18
CA SER A 78 -27.38 -2.80 25.52
C SER A 78 -28.69 -2.08 25.20
N LYS A 79 -29.50 -1.87 26.24
CA LYS A 79 -30.72 -1.07 26.13
C LYS A 79 -30.51 0.31 25.51
N PRO A 80 -29.46 1.09 25.87
CA PRO A 80 -29.18 2.36 25.20
C PRO A 80 -28.97 2.24 23.68
N ALA A 81 -28.35 1.15 23.20
CA ALA A 81 -28.14 0.93 21.77
C ALA A 81 -29.47 0.67 21.04
N CYS A 82 -30.35 -0.12 21.65
CA CYS A 82 -31.72 -0.35 21.16
C CYS A 82 -32.55 0.94 21.14
N ASP A 83 -32.53 1.71 22.23
CA ASP A 83 -33.30 2.96 22.35
C ASP A 83 -32.91 3.99 21.27
N ASN A 84 -31.61 4.06 20.93
CA ASN A 84 -31.10 4.94 19.87
C ASN A 84 -31.68 4.62 18.48
N LEU A 85 -31.87 3.34 18.14
CA LEU A 85 -32.48 2.94 16.87
C LEU A 85 -34.01 2.98 16.93
N LYS A 86 -34.61 2.69 18.09
CA LYS A 86 -36.04 2.84 18.34
C LYS A 86 -36.49 4.28 18.09
N ALA A 87 -35.73 5.26 18.59
CA ALA A 87 -35.98 6.68 18.34
C ALA A 87 -35.95 7.06 16.84
N LYS A 88 -35.31 6.24 15.99
CA LYS A 88 -35.26 6.42 14.53
C LYS A 88 -36.33 5.60 13.79
N GLY A 89 -37.16 4.84 14.49
CA GLY A 89 -38.25 4.05 13.92
C GLY A 89 -37.98 2.54 13.80
N ALA A 90 -36.94 2.00 14.44
CA ALA A 90 -36.73 0.55 14.50
C ALA A 90 -37.66 -0.14 15.50
N THR A 91 -38.06 -1.38 15.22
CA THR A 91 -38.80 -2.23 16.15
C THR A 91 -37.82 -3.00 17.02
N VAL A 92 -37.88 -2.80 18.33
CA VAL A 92 -37.02 -3.52 19.30
C VAL A 92 -37.72 -4.80 19.73
N TYR A 93 -37.01 -5.92 19.68
CA TYR A 93 -37.46 -7.21 20.21
C TYR A 93 -36.73 -7.52 21.52
N GLU A 94 -37.40 -8.20 22.44
CA GLU A 94 -36.82 -8.66 23.72
C GLU A 94 -36.14 -10.03 23.60
N LYS A 95 -36.44 -10.77 22.52
CA LYS A 95 -35.88 -12.12 22.25
C LYS A 95 -35.43 -12.23 20.81
N THR A 96 -34.28 -12.86 20.59
CA THR A 96 -33.73 -13.03 19.24
C THR A 96 -34.54 -14.03 18.40
N THR A 97 -35.22 -15.00 19.03
CA THR A 97 -36.15 -15.94 18.37
C THR A 97 -37.30 -15.22 17.66
N GLU A 98 -37.93 -14.26 18.35
CA GLU A 98 -39.04 -13.49 17.80
C GLU A 98 -38.56 -12.55 16.68
N LEU A 99 -37.40 -11.93 16.85
CA LEU A 99 -36.77 -11.12 15.80
C LEU A 99 -36.53 -11.95 14.53
N ALA A 100 -35.96 -13.15 14.67
CA ALA A 100 -35.66 -14.02 13.54
C ALA A 100 -36.93 -14.46 12.80
N LYS A 101 -38.00 -14.82 13.52
CA LYS A 101 -39.30 -15.22 12.95
C LYS A 101 -40.02 -14.13 12.18
N ASN A 102 -39.72 -12.86 12.46
CA ASN A 102 -40.37 -11.73 11.81
C ASN A 102 -39.50 -11.07 10.73
N SER A 103 -38.37 -11.68 10.35
CA SER A 103 -37.40 -11.05 9.45
C SER A 103 -37.16 -11.87 8.18
N ASP A 104 -37.06 -11.19 7.04
CA ASP A 104 -36.66 -11.76 5.75
C ASP A 104 -35.14 -12.03 5.74
N PHE A 105 -34.38 -11.14 6.36
CA PHE A 105 -32.93 -11.26 6.54
C PHE A 105 -32.60 -11.07 8.02
N VAL A 106 -31.65 -11.82 8.56
CA VAL A 106 -31.13 -11.63 9.92
C VAL A 106 -29.63 -11.42 9.85
N ILE A 107 -29.16 -10.24 10.28
CA ILE A 107 -27.76 -9.85 10.26
C ILE A 107 -27.21 -9.87 11.67
N THR A 108 -26.09 -10.56 11.89
CA THR A 108 -25.36 -10.53 13.16
C THR A 108 -24.06 -9.73 13.05
N MET A 109 -23.78 -8.91 14.06
CA MET A 109 -22.49 -8.21 14.21
C MET A 109 -22.04 -8.31 15.67
N LEU A 110 -21.38 -9.42 15.99
CA LEU A 110 -21.15 -9.87 17.36
C LEU A 110 -19.64 -10.03 17.65
N PRO A 111 -19.23 -9.98 18.94
CA PRO A 111 -17.84 -9.73 19.29
C PRO A 111 -16.92 -10.97 19.24
N ASN A 112 -17.45 -12.18 19.34
CA ASN A 112 -16.65 -13.40 19.36
C ASN A 112 -17.45 -14.66 18.99
N ASN A 113 -16.72 -15.76 18.78
CA ASN A 113 -17.24 -17.07 18.43
C ASN A 113 -18.37 -17.55 19.37
N ASP A 114 -18.15 -17.50 20.69
CA ASP A 114 -19.10 -18.05 21.67
C ASP A 114 -20.44 -17.30 21.64
N ILE A 115 -20.40 -15.98 21.52
CA ILE A 115 -21.61 -15.14 21.47
C ILE A 115 -22.33 -15.33 20.14
N VAL A 116 -21.59 -15.42 19.01
CA VAL A 116 -22.18 -15.74 17.72
C VAL A 116 -22.87 -17.11 17.79
N GLN A 117 -22.17 -18.14 18.24
CA GLN A 117 -22.71 -19.49 18.34
C GLN A 117 -24.00 -19.53 19.15
N LYS A 118 -23.97 -19.00 20.39
CA LYS A 118 -25.15 -18.96 21.27
C LYS A 118 -26.30 -18.18 20.66
N SER A 119 -26.03 -17.05 19.99
CA SER A 119 -27.06 -16.24 19.36
C SER A 119 -27.74 -17.00 18.22
N TYR A 120 -26.99 -17.74 17.39
CA TYR A 120 -27.58 -18.56 16.32
C TYR A 120 -28.36 -19.77 16.87
N GLU A 121 -27.86 -20.42 17.92
CA GLU A 121 -28.59 -21.49 18.62
C GLU A 121 -29.92 -21.00 19.19
N GLU A 122 -29.92 -19.82 19.83
CA GLU A 122 -31.13 -19.18 20.33
C GLU A 122 -32.09 -18.82 19.20
N MET A 123 -31.64 -18.06 18.19
CA MET A 123 -32.47 -17.60 17.06
C MET A 123 -33.14 -18.75 16.31
N THR A 124 -32.53 -19.93 16.29
CA THR A 124 -33.00 -21.10 15.54
C THR A 124 -33.72 -22.15 16.39
N ALA A 125 -33.80 -21.95 17.71
CA ALA A 125 -34.36 -22.92 18.66
C ALA A 125 -35.83 -23.25 18.37
N ASP A 126 -36.66 -22.23 18.15
CA ASP A 126 -38.12 -22.37 18.00
C ASP A 126 -38.59 -22.43 16.53
N GLY A 127 -37.68 -22.79 15.61
CA GLY A 127 -37.91 -22.76 14.16
C GLY A 127 -37.84 -21.37 13.56
N VAL A 128 -37.49 -21.30 12.27
CA VAL A 128 -37.31 -20.06 11.48
C VAL A 128 -38.12 -20.15 10.19
N ASN A 129 -38.46 -19.01 9.58
CA ASN A 129 -39.08 -19.04 8.26
C ASN A 129 -38.08 -19.59 7.24
N LYS A 130 -38.54 -20.50 6.39
CA LYS A 130 -37.66 -21.20 5.42
C LYS A 130 -37.04 -20.25 4.39
N ASP A 131 -37.69 -19.12 4.13
CA ASP A 131 -37.19 -18.14 3.18
C ASP A 131 -36.18 -17.15 3.82
N THR A 132 -36.01 -17.17 5.15
CA THR A 132 -35.08 -16.28 5.86
C THR A 132 -33.64 -16.59 5.48
N ILE A 133 -32.85 -15.54 5.22
CA ILE A 133 -31.40 -15.65 5.05
C ILE A 133 -30.69 -15.02 6.25
N PHE A 134 -29.86 -15.80 6.91
CA PHE A 134 -28.95 -15.32 7.96
C PHE A 134 -27.62 -14.87 7.35
N ILE A 135 -27.11 -13.73 7.82
CA ILE A 135 -25.89 -13.08 7.35
C ILE A 135 -25.02 -12.79 8.56
N ASP A 136 -23.93 -13.55 8.75
CA ASP A 136 -22.97 -13.23 9.81
C ASP A 136 -21.92 -12.23 9.34
N SER A 137 -21.97 -11.00 9.87
CA SER A 137 -20.98 -9.95 9.56
C SER A 137 -19.85 -9.87 10.60
N SER A 138 -19.85 -10.78 11.57
CA SER A 138 -18.84 -10.88 12.62
C SER A 138 -17.51 -11.41 12.07
N THR A 139 -16.41 -11.23 12.81
CA THR A 139 -15.15 -11.93 12.51
C THR A 139 -15.05 -13.16 13.40
N ILE A 140 -15.14 -14.35 12.81
CA ILE A 140 -15.18 -15.64 13.52
C ILE A 140 -14.32 -16.71 12.85
N ASP A 141 -14.14 -17.83 13.53
CA ASP A 141 -13.45 -19.00 12.99
C ASP A 141 -14.19 -19.59 11.75
N PRO A 142 -13.49 -19.86 10.63
CA PRO A 142 -14.09 -20.52 9.46
C PRO A 142 -14.75 -21.88 9.74
N ASN A 143 -14.33 -22.60 10.78
CA ASN A 143 -14.96 -23.85 11.20
C ASN A 143 -16.29 -23.61 11.92
N LEU A 144 -16.39 -22.51 12.69
CA LEU A 144 -17.66 -22.13 13.29
C LEU A 144 -18.68 -21.81 12.19
N VAL A 145 -18.27 -21.13 11.11
CA VAL A 145 -19.14 -20.88 9.95
C VAL A 145 -19.77 -22.17 9.42
N LYS A 146 -19.01 -23.26 9.28
CA LYS A 146 -19.54 -24.55 8.81
C LYS A 146 -20.56 -25.14 9.79
N TYR A 147 -20.37 -24.94 11.09
CA TYR A 147 -21.37 -25.35 12.09
C TYR A 147 -22.66 -24.52 11.96
N LEU A 148 -22.54 -23.19 11.89
CA LEU A 148 -23.68 -22.28 11.76
C LEU A 148 -24.48 -22.55 10.47
N GLN A 149 -23.78 -22.78 9.36
CA GLN A 149 -24.40 -23.13 8.09
C GLN A 149 -25.26 -24.40 8.22
N LYS A 150 -24.74 -25.45 8.87
CA LYS A 150 -25.50 -26.69 9.11
C LYS A 150 -26.66 -26.48 10.06
N LEU A 151 -26.46 -25.73 11.13
CA LEU A 151 -27.48 -25.41 12.12
C LEU A 151 -28.68 -24.71 11.46
N VAL A 152 -28.42 -23.64 10.70
CA VAL A 152 -29.45 -22.85 10.02
C VAL A 152 -30.13 -23.64 8.90
N SER A 153 -29.35 -24.34 8.07
CA SER A 153 -29.88 -25.16 6.97
C SER A 153 -30.72 -26.34 7.50
N GLY A 154 -30.34 -26.92 8.64
CA GLY A 154 -31.12 -27.97 9.31
C GLY A 154 -32.49 -27.52 9.79
N LYS A 155 -32.72 -26.20 9.90
CA LYS A 155 -34.04 -25.60 10.17
C LYS A 155 -34.76 -25.12 8.91
N GLY A 156 -34.16 -25.30 7.73
CA GLY A 156 -34.73 -24.96 6.43
C GLY A 156 -34.54 -23.52 5.98
N ALA A 157 -33.72 -22.73 6.69
CA ALA A 157 -33.32 -21.38 6.28
C ALA A 157 -31.93 -21.38 5.61
N ARG A 158 -31.51 -20.24 5.06
CA ARG A 158 -30.20 -20.09 4.39
C ARG A 158 -29.23 -19.30 5.25
N PHE A 159 -27.94 -19.51 5.05
CA PHE A 159 -26.86 -18.87 5.82
C PHE A 159 -25.75 -18.38 4.90
N ILE A 160 -25.15 -17.25 5.23
CA ILE A 160 -23.95 -16.75 4.56
C ILE A 160 -23.02 -16.07 5.57
N ASP A 161 -21.70 -16.25 5.42
CA ASP A 161 -20.72 -15.45 6.16
C ASP A 161 -20.31 -14.23 5.33
N ALA A 162 -20.31 -13.06 5.95
CA ALA A 162 -20.03 -11.78 5.30
C ALA A 162 -19.23 -10.83 6.20
N PRO A 163 -18.07 -11.25 6.77
CA PRO A 163 -17.23 -10.38 7.58
C PRO A 163 -16.83 -9.09 6.86
N VAL A 164 -16.59 -8.04 7.65
CA VAL A 164 -16.38 -6.69 7.14
C VAL A 164 -15.00 -6.11 7.43
N SER A 165 -14.56 -5.19 6.57
CA SER A 165 -13.39 -4.33 6.77
C SER A 165 -13.75 -2.87 6.55
N GLY A 166 -13.11 -1.95 7.28
CA GLY A 166 -13.34 -0.50 7.19
C GLY A 166 -13.57 0.21 8.54
N GLY A 167 -13.84 -0.56 9.60
CA GLY A 167 -14.03 -0.02 10.96
C GLY A 167 -15.25 0.92 11.05
N VAL A 168 -15.34 1.64 12.19
CA VAL A 168 -16.48 2.51 12.49
C VAL A 168 -16.70 3.57 11.41
N PRO A 169 -15.66 4.26 10.88
CA PRO A 169 -15.85 5.23 9.80
C PRO A 169 -16.47 4.60 8.55
N GLY A 170 -16.07 3.38 8.21
CA GLY A 170 -16.64 2.64 7.09
C GLY A 170 -18.11 2.28 7.31
N ALA A 171 -18.46 1.86 8.53
CA ALA A 171 -19.84 1.56 8.90
C ALA A 171 -20.73 2.81 8.89
N GLU A 172 -20.25 3.94 9.40
CA GLU A 172 -20.97 5.22 9.39
C GLU A 172 -21.28 5.70 7.97
N GLN A 173 -20.31 5.57 7.07
CA GLN A 173 -20.37 6.11 5.71
C GLN A 173 -20.95 5.13 4.69
N ALA A 174 -21.33 3.92 5.11
CA ALA A 174 -21.73 2.82 4.23
C ALA A 174 -20.65 2.48 3.17
N THR A 175 -19.37 2.52 3.57
CA THR A 175 -18.21 2.26 2.70
C THR A 175 -17.44 1.00 3.05
N LEU A 176 -18.01 0.12 3.89
CA LEU A 176 -17.41 -1.16 4.26
C LEU A 176 -17.08 -2.02 3.02
N THR A 177 -16.03 -2.83 3.18
CA THR A 177 -15.74 -3.96 2.29
C THR A 177 -16.28 -5.23 2.94
N PHE A 178 -17.21 -5.91 2.26
CA PHE A 178 -17.75 -7.20 2.66
C PHE A 178 -17.03 -8.32 1.91
N MET A 179 -16.59 -9.32 2.67
CA MET A 179 -15.95 -10.53 2.16
C MET A 179 -16.93 -11.68 2.36
N VAL A 180 -17.60 -12.12 1.30
CA VAL A 180 -18.78 -12.98 1.40
C VAL A 180 -18.45 -14.42 1.03
N GLY A 181 -18.65 -15.37 1.94
CA GLY A 181 -18.54 -16.81 1.71
C GLY A 181 -19.91 -17.50 1.70
N GLY A 182 -20.15 -18.36 0.71
CA GLY A 182 -21.41 -19.10 0.52
C GLY A 182 -21.66 -19.42 -0.95
N THR A 183 -22.83 -19.94 -1.28
CA THR A 183 -23.15 -20.25 -2.68
C THR A 183 -23.38 -18.99 -3.53
N ASP A 184 -23.23 -19.10 -4.85
CA ASP A 184 -23.55 -18.00 -5.78
C ASP A 184 -24.99 -17.52 -5.63
N GLU A 185 -25.92 -18.44 -5.39
CA GLU A 185 -27.34 -18.12 -5.21
C GLU A 185 -27.57 -17.29 -3.95
N GLU A 186 -26.99 -17.70 -2.82
CA GLU A 186 -27.08 -16.95 -1.55
C GLU A 186 -26.39 -15.58 -1.67
N TYR A 187 -25.20 -15.53 -2.28
CA TYR A 187 -24.50 -14.27 -2.53
C TYR A 187 -25.37 -13.28 -3.32
N ASN A 188 -25.96 -13.74 -4.44
CA ASN A 188 -26.82 -12.91 -5.26
C ASN A 188 -28.08 -12.46 -4.51
N ALA A 189 -28.62 -13.29 -3.61
CA ALA A 189 -29.79 -12.97 -2.81
C ALA A 189 -29.52 -11.89 -1.74
N VAL A 190 -28.31 -11.84 -1.17
CA VAL A 190 -27.97 -10.87 -0.11
C VAL A 190 -27.30 -9.59 -0.62
N LYS A 191 -26.77 -9.60 -1.84
CA LYS A 191 -25.92 -8.52 -2.38
C LYS A 191 -26.51 -7.12 -2.20
N ASN A 192 -27.77 -6.92 -2.58
CA ASN A 192 -28.44 -5.61 -2.48
C ASN A 192 -28.58 -5.12 -1.03
N VAL A 193 -28.75 -6.05 -0.07
CA VAL A 193 -28.80 -5.73 1.36
C VAL A 193 -27.41 -5.30 1.84
N LEU A 194 -26.35 -6.01 1.43
CA LEU A 194 -24.98 -5.66 1.80
C LEU A 194 -24.53 -4.32 1.19
N GLU A 195 -24.94 -4.00 -0.04
CA GLU A 195 -24.67 -2.72 -0.71
C GLU A 195 -25.28 -1.50 0.01
N CYS A 196 -26.24 -1.72 0.92
CA CYS A 196 -26.77 -0.66 1.76
C CYS A 196 -25.79 -0.23 2.86
N MET A 197 -24.82 -1.08 3.20
CA MET A 197 -23.86 -0.87 4.29
C MET A 197 -22.41 -0.85 3.80
N GLY A 198 -22.16 -1.25 2.55
CA GLY A 198 -20.83 -1.41 2.00
C GLY A 198 -20.69 -0.87 0.58
N LYS A 199 -19.46 -0.50 0.23
CA LYS A 199 -19.11 -0.03 -1.12
C LYS A 199 -18.58 -1.15 -2.01
N ARG A 200 -18.02 -2.21 -1.42
CA ARG A 200 -17.40 -3.32 -2.14
C ARG A 200 -17.86 -4.64 -1.52
N ILE A 201 -18.56 -5.44 -2.31
CA ILE A 201 -19.14 -6.71 -1.88
C ILE A 201 -18.54 -7.83 -2.73
N THR A 202 -17.54 -8.53 -2.19
CA THR A 202 -16.78 -9.53 -2.95
C THR A 202 -17.17 -10.93 -2.52
N HIS A 203 -17.57 -11.76 -3.49
CA HIS A 203 -17.76 -13.19 -3.27
C HIS A 203 -16.41 -13.89 -3.23
N CYS A 204 -16.15 -14.59 -2.13
CA CYS A 204 -14.85 -15.18 -1.80
C CYS A 204 -14.79 -16.68 -2.11
N GLY A 205 -15.93 -17.29 -2.46
CA GLY A 205 -16.09 -18.73 -2.63
C GLY A 205 -17.08 -19.31 -1.63
N ASP A 206 -16.90 -20.57 -1.30
CA ASP A 206 -17.81 -21.35 -0.45
C ASP A 206 -17.84 -20.87 1.02
N TYR A 207 -18.69 -21.48 1.85
CA TYR A 207 -18.86 -21.14 3.26
C TYR A 207 -17.53 -21.11 4.02
N GLY A 208 -17.30 -20.01 4.73
CA GLY A 208 -16.09 -19.74 5.52
C GLY A 208 -14.96 -19.08 4.73
N MET A 209 -15.07 -18.96 3.40
CA MET A 209 -14.07 -18.25 2.59
C MET A 209 -14.07 -16.74 2.87
N GLY A 210 -15.21 -16.16 3.24
CA GLY A 210 -15.27 -14.76 3.70
C GLY A 210 -14.41 -14.55 4.95
N GLN A 211 -14.57 -15.45 5.94
CA GLN A 211 -13.74 -15.44 7.16
C GLN A 211 -12.25 -15.69 6.86
N ALA A 212 -11.92 -16.64 5.98
CA ALA A 212 -10.54 -16.89 5.57
C ALA A 212 -9.88 -15.63 4.97
N ALA A 213 -10.59 -14.93 4.07
CA ALA A 213 -10.12 -13.68 3.48
C ALA A 213 -9.95 -12.59 4.55
N LYS A 214 -10.91 -12.49 5.49
CA LYS A 214 -10.85 -11.51 6.58
C LYS A 214 -9.67 -11.73 7.52
N LEU A 215 -9.39 -12.97 7.89
CA LEU A 215 -8.25 -13.33 8.73
C LEU A 215 -6.92 -12.95 8.07
N CYS A 216 -6.74 -13.33 6.80
CA CYS A 216 -5.53 -13.01 6.05
C CYS A 216 -5.37 -11.48 5.86
N ASN A 217 -6.46 -10.75 5.62
CA ASN A 217 -6.43 -9.28 5.56
C ASN A 217 -6.06 -8.65 6.92
N ASN A 218 -6.57 -9.18 8.04
CA ASN A 218 -6.22 -8.66 9.36
C ASN A 218 -4.76 -8.95 9.74
N MET A 219 -4.23 -10.10 9.33
CA MET A 219 -2.81 -10.43 9.47
C MET A 219 -1.94 -9.38 8.75
N MET A 220 -2.30 -9.04 7.51
CA MET A 220 -1.62 -7.98 6.74
C MET A 220 -1.66 -6.61 7.43
N LEU A 221 -2.81 -6.24 7.99
CA LEU A 221 -2.95 -5.00 8.76
C LEU A 221 -2.01 -4.99 9.96
N GLY A 222 -1.98 -6.07 10.76
CA GLY A 222 -1.13 -6.19 11.93
C GLY A 222 0.36 -6.06 11.60
N ILE A 223 0.83 -6.80 10.59
CA ILE A 223 2.22 -6.76 10.14
C ILE A 223 2.61 -5.36 9.66
N SER A 224 1.74 -4.72 8.88
CA SER A 224 1.99 -3.36 8.37
C SER A 224 2.04 -2.33 9.50
N MET A 225 1.17 -2.44 10.50
CA MET A 225 1.17 -1.55 11.67
C MET A 225 2.42 -1.72 12.53
N LEU A 226 2.87 -2.96 12.76
CA LEU A 226 4.11 -3.23 13.48
C LEU A 226 5.33 -2.67 12.74
N GLY A 227 5.43 -2.94 11.43
CA GLY A 227 6.52 -2.41 10.60
C GLY A 227 6.54 -0.88 10.57
N LEU A 228 5.37 -0.23 10.48
CA LEU A 228 5.26 1.23 10.55
C LEU A 228 5.70 1.77 11.90
N ALA A 229 5.26 1.16 13.01
CA ALA A 229 5.65 1.57 14.35
C ALA A 229 7.17 1.49 14.56
N GLU A 230 7.81 0.41 14.10
CA GLU A 230 9.27 0.26 14.14
C GLU A 230 9.99 1.32 13.31
N ALA A 231 9.55 1.54 12.07
CA ALA A 231 10.13 2.53 11.18
C ALA A 231 10.03 3.97 11.74
N MET A 232 8.87 4.32 12.31
CA MET A 232 8.68 5.63 12.95
C MET A 232 9.56 5.78 14.19
N ASN A 233 9.64 4.76 15.05
CA ASN A 233 10.48 4.80 16.25
C ASN A 233 11.98 4.93 15.89
N LEU A 234 12.43 4.22 14.85
CA LEU A 234 13.81 4.33 14.34
C LEU A 234 14.11 5.73 13.83
N ALA A 235 13.22 6.29 13.00
CA ALA A 235 13.37 7.65 12.48
C ALA A 235 13.45 8.70 13.59
N ILE A 236 12.54 8.64 14.57
CA ILE A 236 12.51 9.58 15.71
C ILE A 236 13.80 9.50 16.55
N ARG A 237 14.35 8.30 16.76
CA ARG A 237 15.59 8.12 17.54
C ARG A 237 16.81 8.63 16.80
N LEU A 238 16.84 8.49 15.47
CA LEU A 238 17.91 9.04 14.64
C LEU A 238 17.94 10.56 14.68
N GLU A 239 16.78 11.20 14.57
CA GLU A 239 16.64 12.65 14.71
C GLU A 239 17.15 13.14 16.08
N LYS A 240 16.73 12.48 17.17
CA LYS A 240 17.19 12.81 18.52
C LYS A 240 18.70 12.64 18.72
N MET A 241 19.30 11.62 18.09
CA MET A 241 20.75 11.41 18.13
C MET A 241 21.48 12.52 17.36
N ALA A 242 20.95 12.96 16.21
CA ALA A 242 21.48 14.09 15.47
C ALA A 242 21.45 15.38 16.31
N LEU A 243 20.31 15.70 16.95
CA LEU A 243 20.17 16.87 17.81
C LEU A 243 21.14 16.86 19.01
N ARG A 244 21.37 15.71 19.65
CA ARG A 244 22.30 15.59 20.79
C ARG A 244 23.76 15.83 20.41
N LEU A 245 24.16 15.51 19.18
CA LEU A 245 25.51 15.78 18.67
C LEU A 245 25.74 17.29 18.40
N VAL A 246 24.69 18.02 18.02
CA VAL A 246 24.74 19.48 17.83
C VAL A 246 24.95 20.21 19.16
N CYS A 247 24.40 19.70 20.27
CA CYS A 247 24.52 20.33 21.60
C CYS A 247 25.90 20.17 22.28
N ILE A 248 26.85 19.45 21.69
CA ILE A 248 28.20 19.21 22.29
C ILE A 248 29.26 20.17 21.71
N ASN A 249 28.92 21.02 20.73
CA ASN A 249 29.87 21.98 20.17
C ASN A 249 29.21 23.36 19.93
N PRO A 250 29.32 24.33 20.86
CA PRO A 250 28.62 25.61 20.77
C PRO A 250 29.22 26.60 19.75
N ALA A 251 30.20 26.18 18.94
CA ALA A 251 30.88 27.06 17.98
C ALA A 251 30.22 27.18 16.59
N PHE A 252 29.09 26.51 16.33
CA PHE A 252 28.33 26.66 15.08
C PHE A 252 26.93 27.22 15.34
N SER A 253 26.89 28.45 15.82
CA SER A 253 25.71 29.30 15.65
C SER A 253 26.23 30.73 15.47
N VAL A 254 25.66 31.48 14.53
CA VAL A 254 26.06 32.83 14.13
C VAL A 254 27.18 32.91 13.09
N MET A 255 26.89 32.54 11.83
CA MET A 255 27.18 33.39 10.67
C MET A 255 26.51 32.80 9.41
N GLY A 256 25.47 33.47 8.91
CA GLY A 256 24.76 33.02 7.70
C GLY A 256 23.36 33.61 7.55
N GLN A 257 23.16 34.89 7.90
CA GLN A 257 21.91 35.60 7.61
C GLN A 257 22.23 36.92 6.92
N THR A 258 22.84 36.85 5.73
CA THR A 258 22.70 37.90 4.71
C THR A 258 23.15 37.34 3.36
N PHE A 259 22.20 36.87 2.55
CA PHE A 259 22.15 36.89 1.07
C PHE A 259 21.16 35.83 0.55
N VAL A 260 19.87 36.04 0.79
CA VAL A 260 18.82 35.42 -0.03
C VAL A 260 18.08 36.54 -0.74
N ARG A 261 18.65 37.00 -1.85
CA ARG A 261 17.95 37.78 -2.87
C ARG A 261 18.50 37.42 -4.24
N ALA A 262 17.59 36.90 -5.07
CA ALA A 262 17.69 36.64 -6.50
C ALA A 262 18.65 35.52 -6.96
N MET A 263 18.12 34.30 -7.07
CA MET A 263 18.37 33.45 -8.25
C MET A 263 17.10 32.66 -8.61
N SER A 264 16.10 33.40 -9.09
CA SER A 264 15.11 32.84 -10.01
C SER A 264 15.75 32.80 -11.40
N SER A 265 15.72 31.63 -12.04
CA SER A 265 16.06 31.38 -13.46
C SER A 265 17.41 31.89 -13.98
N GLN A 266 18.43 31.04 -13.91
CA GLN A 266 19.37 30.89 -15.03
C GLN A 266 19.51 29.41 -15.38
N GLY A 267 18.75 28.98 -16.38
CA GLY A 267 18.90 27.68 -17.05
C GLY A 267 20.15 27.67 -17.92
N GLY A 268 21.31 27.67 -17.28
CA GLY A 268 22.60 27.41 -17.93
C GLY A 268 23.00 25.95 -17.77
N SER A 269 23.52 25.35 -18.83
CA SER A 269 24.18 24.03 -18.77
C SER A 269 25.24 24.04 -17.66
N LYS A 270 25.16 23.07 -16.74
CA LYS A 270 26.18 22.81 -15.69
C LYS A 270 27.07 21.63 -16.09
N ASN A 271 28.29 21.60 -15.58
CA ASN A 271 29.17 20.44 -15.65
C ASN A 271 28.86 19.51 -14.48
N ILE A 272 28.33 18.33 -14.76
CA ILE A 272 27.95 17.35 -13.73
C ILE A 272 28.85 16.13 -13.85
N GLY A 273 29.61 15.87 -12.79
CA GLY A 273 30.32 14.64 -12.56
C GLY A 273 29.36 13.53 -12.13
N PHE A 274 29.48 12.34 -12.70
CA PHE A 274 28.68 11.18 -12.33
C PHE A 274 29.58 9.95 -12.18
N VAL A 275 29.62 9.40 -10.97
CA VAL A 275 30.47 8.26 -10.59
C VAL A 275 29.58 7.08 -10.23
N GLY A 276 29.70 5.99 -11.00
CA GLY A 276 28.82 4.82 -10.90
C GLY A 276 27.71 4.85 -11.94
N LEU A 277 27.86 4.04 -12.98
CA LEU A 277 27.02 3.98 -14.18
C LEU A 277 26.30 2.62 -14.33
N GLY A 278 26.11 1.91 -13.21
CA GLY A 278 25.34 0.67 -13.16
C GLY A 278 23.84 0.86 -13.46
N ASN A 279 23.04 -0.15 -13.11
CA ASN A 279 21.60 -0.22 -13.44
C ASN A 279 20.78 1.03 -13.05
N MET A 280 21.16 1.76 -12.00
CA MET A 280 20.51 3.02 -11.64
C MET A 280 21.24 4.22 -12.25
N GLY A 281 22.55 4.32 -11.99
CA GLY A 281 23.36 5.47 -12.33
C GLY A 281 23.39 5.79 -13.83
N GLY A 282 23.47 4.79 -14.71
CA GLY A 282 23.50 5.01 -16.16
C GLY A 282 22.23 5.68 -16.70
N HIS A 283 21.06 5.33 -16.17
CA HIS A 283 19.79 5.97 -16.54
C HIS A 283 19.66 7.38 -15.95
N MET A 284 20.04 7.56 -14.68
CA MET A 284 20.07 8.86 -14.01
C MET A 284 20.98 9.86 -14.75
N ALA A 285 22.21 9.45 -15.06
CA ALA A 285 23.18 10.16 -15.88
C ALA A 285 22.62 10.54 -17.27
N SER A 286 22.01 9.57 -17.97
CA SER A 286 21.39 9.82 -19.28
C SER A 286 20.29 10.89 -19.21
N ASN A 287 19.53 10.95 -18.10
CA ASN A 287 18.45 11.92 -17.94
C ASN A 287 18.97 13.33 -17.68
N LEU A 288 20.10 13.50 -16.98
CA LEU A 288 20.79 14.79 -16.86
C LEU A 288 21.23 15.34 -18.23
N MET A 289 21.76 14.47 -19.09
CA MET A 289 22.15 14.84 -20.46
C MET A 289 20.96 15.28 -21.31
N LYS A 290 19.83 14.56 -21.23
CA LYS A 290 18.58 14.94 -21.92
C LYS A 290 18.04 16.30 -21.46
N LYS A 291 18.39 16.75 -20.25
CA LYS A 291 18.03 18.06 -19.69
C LYS A 291 19.05 19.16 -20.03
N GLY A 292 20.06 18.85 -20.85
CA GLY A 292 21.00 19.82 -21.39
C GLY A 292 22.23 20.08 -20.53
N HIS A 293 22.51 19.24 -19.52
CA HIS A 293 23.74 19.32 -18.74
C HIS A 293 24.90 18.62 -19.47
N LYS A 294 26.13 19.13 -19.27
CA LYS A 294 27.36 18.47 -19.70
C LYS A 294 27.74 17.43 -18.67
N LEU A 295 27.91 16.19 -19.10
CA LEU A 295 28.16 15.09 -18.18
C LEU A 295 29.61 14.61 -18.26
N HIS A 296 30.28 14.60 -17.11
CA HIS A 296 31.59 14.01 -16.90
C HIS A 296 31.37 12.68 -16.18
N VAL A 297 31.86 11.56 -16.70
CA VAL A 297 31.48 10.24 -16.19
C VAL A 297 32.69 9.38 -15.84
N PHE A 298 32.51 8.56 -14.80
CA PHE A 298 33.45 7.51 -14.42
C PHE A 298 32.69 6.27 -13.93
N ASP A 299 33.15 5.10 -14.37
CA ASP A 299 32.80 3.79 -13.83
C ASP A 299 33.96 2.82 -14.07
N ILE A 300 34.08 1.80 -13.21
CA ILE A 300 35.07 0.71 -13.40
C ILE A 300 34.75 -0.15 -14.64
N SER A 301 33.48 -0.16 -15.06
CA SER A 301 32.96 -0.84 -16.24
C SER A 301 33.15 0.03 -17.48
N LYS A 302 34.18 -0.30 -18.27
CA LYS A 302 34.42 0.33 -19.57
C LYS A 302 33.19 0.32 -20.50
N PRO A 303 32.43 -0.79 -20.63
CA PRO A 303 31.19 -0.80 -21.42
C PRO A 303 30.14 0.23 -20.95
N ALA A 304 30.03 0.47 -19.63
CA ALA A 304 29.09 1.45 -19.11
C ALA A 304 29.50 2.89 -19.47
N CYS A 305 30.81 3.18 -19.38
CA CYS A 305 31.40 4.45 -19.83
C CYS A 305 31.21 4.67 -21.34
N ASP A 306 31.51 3.66 -22.16
CA ASP A 306 31.41 3.74 -23.62
C ASP A 306 29.97 4.02 -24.08
N ASN A 307 28.96 3.44 -23.41
CA ASN A 307 27.55 3.70 -23.68
C ASN A 307 27.17 5.18 -23.47
N LEU A 308 27.62 5.81 -22.38
CA LEU A 308 27.35 7.24 -22.16
C LEU A 308 28.23 8.16 -23.03
N LYS A 309 29.46 7.75 -23.34
CA LYS A 309 30.32 8.45 -24.30
C LYS A 309 29.67 8.56 -25.66
N ALA A 310 29.06 7.47 -26.14
CA ALA A 310 28.31 7.45 -27.41
C ALA A 310 27.11 8.42 -27.41
N LYS A 311 26.59 8.80 -26.24
CA LYS A 311 25.52 9.79 -26.07
C LYS A 311 26.03 11.22 -25.87
N GLY A 312 27.35 11.43 -25.83
CA GLY A 312 27.98 12.75 -25.68
C GLY A 312 28.55 13.07 -24.29
N ALA A 313 28.71 12.08 -23.41
CA ALA A 313 29.39 12.29 -22.13
C ALA A 313 30.92 12.30 -22.29
N THR A 314 31.61 13.09 -21.45
CA THR A 314 33.07 13.08 -21.34
C THR A 314 33.49 12.03 -20.32
N VAL A 315 34.23 11.01 -20.75
CA VAL A 315 34.75 9.97 -19.84
C VAL A 315 36.07 10.45 -19.24
N TYR A 316 36.18 10.38 -17.91
CA TYR A 316 37.42 10.63 -17.18
C TYR A 316 38.05 9.30 -16.76
N GLU A 317 39.38 9.25 -16.69
CA GLU A 317 40.12 8.06 -16.20
C GLU A 317 40.38 8.09 -14.69
N LYS A 318 40.26 9.27 -14.07
CA LYS A 318 40.48 9.48 -12.63
C LYS A 318 39.33 10.28 -12.04
N THR A 319 38.84 9.83 -10.88
CA THR A 319 37.73 10.50 -10.20
C THR A 319 38.13 11.88 -9.63
N THR A 320 39.41 12.08 -9.29
CA THR A 320 39.98 13.38 -8.89
C THR A 320 39.82 14.45 -9.96
N GLU A 321 40.14 14.11 -11.22
CA GLU A 321 40.02 15.03 -12.35
C GLU A 321 38.56 15.31 -12.68
N LEU A 322 37.69 14.30 -12.62
CA LEU A 322 36.25 14.47 -12.78
C LEU A 322 35.70 15.45 -11.75
N ALA A 323 36.06 15.29 -10.47
CA ALA A 323 35.59 16.16 -9.40
C ALA A 323 36.04 17.62 -9.58
N LYS A 324 37.31 17.84 -9.98
CA LYS A 324 37.87 19.19 -10.23
C LYS A 324 37.24 19.92 -11.41
N ASN A 325 36.60 19.20 -12.34
CA ASN A 325 35.99 19.80 -13.52
C ASN A 325 34.45 19.88 -13.42
N SER A 326 33.87 19.66 -12.25
CA SER A 326 32.42 19.55 -12.08
C SER A 326 31.86 20.56 -11.08
N ASP A 327 30.71 21.14 -11.43
CA ASP A 327 29.91 21.99 -10.53
C ASP A 327 29.18 21.13 -9.49
N PHE A 328 28.68 19.97 -9.93
CA PHE A 328 28.05 18.96 -9.09
C PHE A 328 28.72 17.61 -9.33
N VAL A 329 28.93 16.83 -8.28
CA VAL A 329 29.42 15.45 -8.41
C VAL A 329 28.41 14.50 -7.77
N ILE A 330 27.83 13.62 -8.57
CA ILE A 330 26.80 12.67 -8.14
C ILE A 330 27.42 11.28 -8.09
N THR A 331 27.23 10.56 -6.99
CA THR A 331 27.65 9.16 -6.86
C THR A 331 26.42 8.24 -6.77
N MET A 332 26.48 7.08 -7.41
CA MET A 332 25.46 6.03 -7.32
C MET A 332 26.12 4.66 -7.27
N LEU A 333 26.57 4.28 -6.07
CA LEU A 333 27.50 3.19 -5.84
C LEU A 333 26.88 2.08 -4.96
N PRO A 334 27.41 0.84 -5.03
CA PRO A 334 26.69 -0.33 -4.51
C PRO A 334 26.75 -0.49 -2.97
N ASN A 335 27.80 0.00 -2.29
CA ASN A 335 27.98 -0.22 -0.85
C ASN A 335 28.87 0.84 -0.17
N ASN A 336 28.88 0.79 1.16
CA ASN A 336 29.61 1.71 2.03
C ASN A 336 31.10 1.84 1.68
N ASP A 337 31.81 0.70 1.56
CA ASP A 337 33.26 0.70 1.35
C ASP A 337 33.66 1.36 0.02
N ILE A 338 32.89 1.10 -1.04
CA ILE A 338 33.14 1.68 -2.36
C ILE A 338 32.82 3.18 -2.33
N VAL A 339 31.73 3.59 -1.68
CA VAL A 339 31.41 5.02 -1.53
C VAL A 339 32.52 5.72 -0.76
N GLN A 340 32.91 5.21 0.40
CA GLN A 340 33.95 5.82 1.23
C GLN A 340 35.25 6.02 0.44
N LYS A 341 35.77 4.95 -0.19
CA LYS A 341 36.99 5.02 -0.98
C LYS A 341 36.88 5.99 -2.15
N SER A 342 35.73 6.04 -2.83
CA SER A 342 35.51 6.95 -3.95
C SER A 342 35.56 8.41 -3.51
N TYR A 343 34.99 8.74 -2.36
CA TYR A 343 35.06 10.09 -1.80
C TYR A 343 36.45 10.46 -1.30
N GLU A 344 37.16 9.53 -0.65
CA GLU A 344 38.56 9.71 -0.25
C GLU A 344 39.45 9.98 -1.48
N GLU A 345 39.26 9.23 -2.57
CA GLU A 345 39.97 9.44 -3.83
C GLU A 345 39.61 10.78 -4.49
N MET A 346 38.33 11.05 -4.72
CA MET A 346 37.86 12.30 -5.38
C MET A 346 38.35 13.57 -4.69
N THR A 347 38.56 13.52 -3.38
CA THR A 347 38.95 14.68 -2.56
C THR A 347 40.43 14.74 -2.20
N ALA A 348 41.24 13.75 -2.62
CA ALA A 348 42.64 13.63 -2.25
C ALA A 348 43.47 14.86 -2.66
N ASP A 349 43.30 15.32 -3.90
CA ASP A 349 44.09 16.42 -4.48
C ASP A 349 43.41 17.81 -4.37
N GLY A 350 42.43 17.93 -3.47
CA GLY A 350 41.57 19.11 -3.34
C GLY A 350 40.47 19.19 -4.41
N VAL A 351 39.44 19.97 -4.10
CA VAL A 351 38.23 20.16 -4.92
C VAL A 351 37.92 21.64 -5.05
N ASN A 352 37.13 22.04 -6.06
CA ASN A 352 36.66 23.42 -6.13
C ASN A 352 35.69 23.69 -4.97
N LYS A 353 35.83 24.85 -4.33
CA LYS A 353 35.04 25.22 -3.15
C LYS A 353 33.54 25.34 -3.43
N ASP A 354 33.19 25.63 -4.69
CA ASP A 354 31.81 25.76 -5.11
C ASP A 354 31.16 24.41 -5.49
N THR A 355 31.94 23.33 -5.62
CA THR A 355 31.43 22.01 -5.99
C THR A 355 30.50 21.47 -4.90
N ILE A 356 29.35 20.91 -5.32
CA ILE A 356 28.45 20.18 -4.43
C ILE A 356 28.48 18.70 -4.77
N PHE A 357 28.85 17.88 -3.79
CA PHE A 357 28.78 16.43 -3.88
C PHE A 357 27.41 15.93 -3.42
N ILE A 358 26.82 15.02 -4.20
CA ILE A 358 25.51 14.42 -3.97
C ILE A 358 25.69 12.90 -3.95
N ASP A 359 25.58 12.27 -2.78
CA ASP A 359 25.56 10.81 -2.69
C ASP A 359 24.14 10.28 -2.87
N SER A 360 23.86 9.62 -3.98
CA SER A 360 22.58 8.95 -4.24
C SER A 360 22.61 7.46 -3.95
N SER A 361 23.73 6.95 -3.46
CA SER A 361 23.88 5.58 -2.98
C SER A 361 22.98 5.31 -1.76
N THR A 362 22.79 4.04 -1.39
CA THR A 362 22.14 3.68 -0.12
C THR A 362 23.20 3.14 0.84
N ILE A 363 23.52 3.93 1.86
CA ILE A 363 24.64 3.73 2.79
C ILE A 363 24.25 3.98 4.25
N ASP A 364 25.18 3.70 5.17
CA ASP A 364 25.02 3.99 6.60
C ASP A 364 24.96 5.52 6.87
N PRO A 365 23.97 6.03 7.62
CA PRO A 365 23.90 7.43 8.04
C PRO A 365 25.15 7.96 8.77
N ASN A 366 25.92 7.10 9.44
CA ASN A 366 27.19 7.50 10.07
C ASN A 366 28.30 7.71 9.03
N LEU A 367 28.31 6.93 7.95
CA LEU A 367 29.21 7.18 6.83
C LEU A 367 28.90 8.52 6.18
N VAL A 368 27.62 8.86 6.01
CA VAL A 368 27.21 10.19 5.52
C VAL A 368 27.83 11.32 6.34
N LYS A 369 27.79 11.23 7.68
CA LYS A 369 28.39 12.24 8.57
C LYS A 369 29.91 12.30 8.44
N TYR A 370 30.57 11.17 8.20
CA TYR A 370 32.01 11.15 7.91
C TYR A 370 32.31 11.85 6.58
N LEU A 371 31.57 11.51 5.52
CA LEU A 371 31.75 12.09 4.18
C LEU A 371 31.48 13.58 4.18
N GLN A 372 30.45 14.03 4.89
CA GLN A 372 30.15 15.45 5.06
C GLN A 372 31.38 16.20 5.61
N LYS A 373 31.99 15.70 6.70
CA LYS A 373 33.19 16.30 7.29
C LYS A 373 34.39 16.25 6.35
N LEU A 374 34.58 15.13 5.64
CA LEU A 374 35.66 14.95 4.67
C LEU A 374 35.57 16.00 3.56
N VAL A 375 34.41 16.13 2.93
CA VAL A 375 34.19 17.08 1.81
C VAL A 375 34.23 18.53 2.28
N SER A 376 33.57 18.86 3.39
CA SER A 376 33.59 20.22 3.94
C SER A 376 34.97 20.65 4.44
N GLY A 377 35.77 19.72 4.97
CA GLY A 377 37.18 19.98 5.32
C GLY A 377 38.06 20.35 4.12
N LYS A 378 37.62 20.04 2.90
CA LYS A 378 38.27 20.45 1.64
C LYS A 378 37.64 21.70 1.02
N GLY A 379 36.63 22.29 1.68
CA GLY A 379 35.98 23.53 1.29
C GLY A 379 34.79 23.39 0.34
N ALA A 380 34.36 22.17 0.02
CA ALA A 380 33.18 21.88 -0.81
C ALA A 380 31.95 21.51 0.04
N ARG A 381 30.79 21.36 -0.61
CA ARG A 381 29.53 20.95 0.05
C ARG A 381 29.18 19.50 -0.24
N PHE A 382 28.45 18.86 0.67
CA PHE A 382 28.06 17.46 0.55
C PHE A 382 26.62 17.27 1.03
N ILE A 383 25.87 16.43 0.31
CA ILE A 383 24.49 16.10 0.64
C ILE A 383 24.24 14.61 0.38
N ASP A 384 23.45 13.94 1.24
CA ASP A 384 22.92 12.61 0.94
C ASP A 384 21.55 12.72 0.29
N ALA A 385 21.35 12.04 -0.83
CA ALA A 385 20.12 12.04 -1.61
C ALA A 385 19.81 10.64 -2.16
N PRO A 386 19.65 9.61 -1.31
CA PRO A 386 19.25 8.27 -1.75
C PRO A 386 17.90 8.28 -2.47
N VAL A 387 17.72 7.27 -3.31
CA VAL A 387 16.58 7.18 -4.24
C VAL A 387 15.64 6.01 -3.96
N SER A 388 14.37 6.18 -4.32
CA SER A 388 13.35 5.13 -4.42
C SER A 388 12.66 5.16 -5.79
N GLY A 389 12.24 3.99 -6.30
CA GLY A 389 11.57 3.85 -7.61
C GLY A 389 12.18 2.82 -8.58
N GLY A 390 13.34 2.25 -8.23
CA GLY A 390 14.00 1.20 -9.03
C GLY A 390 14.43 1.64 -10.42
N VAL A 391 14.86 0.67 -11.24
CA VAL A 391 15.34 0.92 -12.62
C VAL A 391 14.28 1.60 -13.50
N PRO A 392 13.00 1.19 -13.49
CA PRO A 392 11.98 1.88 -14.29
C PRO A 392 11.84 3.36 -13.90
N GLY A 393 11.90 3.67 -12.61
CA GLY A 393 11.86 5.06 -12.13
C GLY A 393 13.09 5.86 -12.55
N ALA A 394 14.27 5.24 -12.54
CA ALA A 394 15.50 5.87 -12.99
C ALA A 394 15.47 6.16 -14.49
N GLU A 395 14.99 5.22 -15.30
CA GLU A 395 14.85 5.40 -16.76
C GLU A 395 13.88 6.53 -17.11
N GLN A 396 12.74 6.57 -16.43
CA GLN A 396 11.64 7.52 -16.69
C GLN A 396 11.82 8.88 -16.01
N ALA A 397 12.91 9.08 -15.25
CA ALA A 397 13.14 10.27 -14.41
C ALA A 397 11.99 10.52 -13.40
N THR A 398 11.42 9.45 -12.84
CA THR A 398 10.32 9.50 -11.87
C THR A 398 10.72 9.08 -10.46
N LEU A 399 12.02 8.97 -10.20
CA LEU A 399 12.55 8.65 -8.87
C LEU A 399 12.03 9.59 -7.78
N THR A 400 11.96 9.07 -6.56
CA THR A 400 11.80 9.86 -5.35
C THR A 400 13.16 10.00 -4.67
N PHE A 401 13.61 11.22 -4.45
CA PHE A 401 14.82 11.55 -3.70
C PHE A 401 14.46 11.91 -2.26
N MET A 402 15.17 11.31 -1.31
CA MET A 402 15.08 11.59 0.13
C MET A 402 16.37 12.30 0.52
N VAL A 403 16.32 13.60 0.81
CA VAL A 403 17.50 14.46 0.84
C VAL A 403 17.84 14.89 2.26
N GLY A 404 19.03 14.56 2.75
CA GLY A 404 19.57 15.00 4.04
C GLY A 404 20.67 16.06 3.85
N GLY A 405 20.55 17.18 4.55
CA GLY A 405 21.48 18.31 4.48
C GLY A 405 20.81 19.62 4.93
N THR A 406 21.51 20.74 4.83
CA THR A 406 20.93 22.05 5.21
C THR A 406 19.85 22.50 4.21
N ASP A 407 18.97 23.42 4.63
CA ASP A 407 17.96 24.02 3.74
C ASP A 407 18.60 24.69 2.52
N GLU A 408 19.75 25.35 2.71
CA GLU A 408 20.49 26.02 1.64
C GLU A 408 21.06 25.02 0.64
N GLU A 409 21.65 23.92 1.09
CA GLU A 409 22.15 22.85 0.21
C GLU A 409 21.01 22.15 -0.52
N TYR A 410 19.91 21.83 0.18
CA TYR A 410 18.73 21.24 -0.44
C TYR A 410 18.21 22.11 -1.58
N ASN A 411 18.04 23.42 -1.34
CA ASN A 411 17.60 24.36 -2.37
C ASN A 411 18.60 24.47 -3.54
N ALA A 412 19.90 24.36 -3.27
CA ALA A 412 20.93 24.42 -4.29
C ALA A 412 20.94 23.19 -5.22
N VAL A 413 20.61 22.00 -4.71
CA VAL A 413 20.62 20.76 -5.52
C VAL A 413 19.27 20.40 -6.14
N LYS A 414 18.17 20.97 -5.64
CA LYS A 414 16.80 20.58 -6.02
C LYS A 414 16.58 20.50 -7.52
N ASN A 415 16.96 21.53 -8.28
CA ASN A 415 16.76 21.59 -9.73
C ASN A 415 17.53 20.48 -10.48
N VAL A 416 18.71 20.10 -9.98
CA VAL A 416 19.51 19.00 -10.55
C VAL A 416 18.84 17.65 -10.25
N LEU A 417 18.33 17.47 -9.04
CA LEU A 417 17.62 16.24 -8.66
C LEU A 417 16.30 16.07 -9.43
N GLU A 418 15.57 17.16 -9.69
CA GLU A 418 14.35 17.17 -10.51
C GLU A 418 14.57 16.75 -11.98
N CYS A 419 15.82 16.75 -12.46
CA CYS A 419 16.15 16.20 -13.77
C CYS A 419 16.10 14.66 -13.81
N MET A 420 16.18 14.01 -12.65
CA MET A 420 16.24 12.55 -12.51
C MET A 420 15.08 11.98 -11.69
N GLY A 421 14.26 12.83 -11.07
CA GLY A 421 13.20 12.44 -10.18
C GLY A 421 11.99 13.35 -10.24
N LYS A 422 10.84 12.82 -9.79
CA LYS A 422 9.55 13.52 -9.76
C LYS A 422 9.21 14.08 -8.38
N ARG A 423 9.75 13.49 -7.31
CA ARG A 423 9.49 13.91 -5.93
C ARG A 423 10.81 14.07 -5.20
N ILE A 424 11.13 15.30 -4.82
CA ILE A 424 12.32 15.62 -4.04
C ILE A 424 11.85 16.06 -2.66
N THR A 425 12.21 15.31 -1.63
CA THR A 425 11.78 15.56 -0.25
C THR A 425 12.99 15.87 0.59
N HIS A 426 12.99 17.02 1.26
CA HIS A 426 13.97 17.31 2.31
C HIS A 426 13.59 16.57 3.59
N CYS A 427 14.51 15.76 4.10
CA CYS A 427 14.30 14.83 5.20
C CYS A 427 14.91 15.31 6.53
N GLY A 428 15.57 16.46 6.52
CA GLY A 428 16.29 17.01 7.68
C GLY A 428 17.79 17.10 7.41
N ASP A 429 18.57 17.08 8.48
CA ASP A 429 20.03 17.24 8.45
C ASP A 429 20.76 16.04 7.82
N TYR A 430 22.09 16.11 7.72
CA TYR A 430 22.92 15.07 7.09
C TYR A 430 22.66 13.67 7.65
N GLY A 431 22.42 12.72 6.75
CA GLY A 431 22.12 11.32 7.03
C GLY A 431 20.63 11.04 7.20
N MET A 432 19.77 12.06 7.26
CA MET A 432 18.33 11.86 7.35
C MET A 432 17.69 11.38 6.05
N GLY A 433 18.32 11.65 4.89
CA GLY A 433 17.93 11.03 3.63
C GLY A 433 18.11 9.51 3.68
N GLN A 434 19.29 9.06 4.13
CA GLN A 434 19.56 7.64 4.38
C GLN A 434 18.63 7.04 5.43
N ALA A 435 18.40 7.73 6.55
CA ALA A 435 17.45 7.26 7.58
C ALA A 435 16.05 7.01 7.00
N ALA A 436 15.51 7.98 6.25
CA ALA A 436 14.22 7.85 5.59
C ALA A 436 14.19 6.67 4.60
N LYS A 437 15.26 6.52 3.81
CA LYS A 437 15.41 5.43 2.85
C LYS A 437 15.44 4.06 3.52
N LEU A 438 16.23 3.90 4.58
CA LEU A 438 16.36 2.64 5.31
C LEU A 438 15.06 2.26 6.02
N CYS A 439 14.38 3.22 6.66
CA CYS A 439 13.05 2.99 7.24
C CYS A 439 12.02 2.57 6.18
N ASN A 440 12.01 3.23 5.01
CA ASN A 440 11.14 2.87 3.89
C ASN A 440 11.39 1.45 3.39
N ASN A 441 12.66 1.10 3.15
CA ASN A 441 13.01 -0.22 2.63
C ASN A 441 12.86 -1.33 3.69
N MET A 442 12.97 -1.01 4.97
CA MET A 442 12.62 -1.93 6.06
C MET A 442 11.12 -2.26 6.04
N MET A 443 10.25 -1.26 5.95
CA MET A 443 8.80 -1.48 5.79
C MET A 443 8.47 -2.26 4.51
N LEU A 444 9.17 -2.00 3.41
CA LEU A 444 9.04 -2.77 2.17
C LEU A 444 9.35 -4.25 2.38
N GLY A 445 10.47 -4.56 3.03
CA GLY A 445 10.86 -5.94 3.35
C GLY A 445 9.83 -6.64 4.22
N ILE A 446 9.39 -5.98 5.32
CA ILE A 446 8.40 -6.51 6.27
C ILE A 446 7.04 -6.76 5.57
N SER A 447 6.55 -5.79 4.81
CA SER A 447 5.26 -5.91 4.13
C SER A 447 5.24 -6.98 3.04
N MET A 448 6.36 -7.18 2.33
CA MET A 448 6.49 -8.28 1.37
C MET A 448 6.46 -9.66 2.04
N LEU A 449 7.12 -9.81 3.19
CA LEU A 449 7.02 -11.04 3.99
C LEU A 449 5.57 -11.31 4.40
N GLY A 450 4.90 -10.32 4.99
CA GLY A 450 3.51 -10.47 5.40
C GLY A 450 2.59 -10.81 4.24
N LEU A 451 2.81 -10.18 3.07
CA LEU A 451 2.01 -10.44 1.86
C LEU A 451 2.24 -11.87 1.36
N ALA A 452 3.49 -12.33 1.32
CA ALA A 452 3.82 -13.69 0.91
C ALA A 452 3.18 -14.73 1.84
N GLU A 453 3.23 -14.54 3.16
CA GLU A 453 2.56 -15.42 4.13
C GLU A 453 1.04 -15.40 3.94
N ALA A 454 0.43 -14.21 3.84
CA ALA A 454 -1.01 -14.05 3.72
C ALA A 454 -1.54 -14.66 2.41
N MET A 455 -0.86 -14.43 1.29
CA MET A 455 -1.23 -15.03 0.00
C MET A 455 -1.07 -16.55 0.04
N ASN A 456 0.01 -17.08 0.63
CA ASN A 456 0.20 -18.53 0.76
C ASN A 456 -0.90 -19.16 1.62
N LEU A 457 -1.21 -18.57 2.79
CA LEU A 457 -2.28 -19.03 3.67
C LEU A 457 -3.64 -18.99 2.97
N ALA A 458 -3.99 -17.86 2.34
CA ALA A 458 -5.25 -17.69 1.62
C ALA A 458 -5.44 -18.76 0.53
N ILE A 459 -4.41 -19.01 -0.29
CA ILE A 459 -4.46 -20.02 -1.35
C ILE A 459 -4.60 -21.42 -0.76
N ARG A 460 -3.90 -21.73 0.33
CA ARG A 460 -4.02 -23.03 1.03
C ARG A 460 -5.40 -23.24 1.66
N LEU A 461 -6.09 -22.16 2.05
CA LEU A 461 -7.47 -22.20 2.52
C LEU A 461 -8.49 -22.36 1.38
N GLY A 462 -8.06 -22.21 0.12
CA GLY A 462 -8.91 -22.39 -1.06
C GLY A 462 -9.33 -21.10 -1.77
N LEU A 463 -8.82 -19.94 -1.34
CA LEU A 463 -9.13 -18.67 -2.00
C LEU A 463 -8.47 -18.57 -3.37
N ASN A 464 -9.21 -18.03 -4.33
CA ASN A 464 -8.63 -17.62 -5.60
C ASN A 464 -7.61 -16.48 -5.37
N PRO A 465 -6.36 -16.58 -5.89
CA PRO A 465 -5.33 -15.57 -5.67
C PRO A 465 -5.73 -14.16 -6.12
N GLN A 466 -6.40 -14.03 -7.27
CA GLN A 466 -6.80 -12.73 -7.81
C GLN A 466 -7.92 -12.12 -6.95
N THR A 467 -8.95 -12.91 -6.63
CA THR A 467 -10.05 -12.46 -5.76
C THR A 467 -9.52 -11.97 -4.42
N PHE A 468 -8.58 -12.70 -3.80
CA PHE A 468 -7.99 -12.28 -2.54
C PHE A 468 -7.13 -11.01 -2.67
N SER A 469 -6.37 -10.86 -3.75
CA SER A 469 -5.64 -9.63 -4.05
C SER A 469 -6.58 -8.41 -4.15
N ASP A 470 -7.70 -8.55 -4.85
CA ASP A 470 -8.71 -7.48 -4.98
C ASP A 470 -9.33 -7.12 -3.62
N ILE A 471 -9.55 -8.11 -2.76
CA ILE A 471 -10.03 -7.92 -1.38
C ILE A 471 -9.01 -7.14 -0.54
N ILE A 472 -7.74 -7.56 -0.54
CA ILE A 472 -6.67 -6.87 0.21
C ILE A 472 -6.59 -5.41 -0.22
N ASN A 473 -6.55 -5.16 -1.52
CA ASN A 473 -6.39 -3.81 -2.09
C ASN A 473 -7.63 -2.91 -1.91
N SER A 474 -8.74 -3.48 -1.47
CA SER A 474 -9.94 -2.75 -1.07
C SER A 474 -10.17 -2.70 0.44
N SER A 475 -9.25 -3.26 1.22
CA SER A 475 -9.41 -3.45 2.66
C SER A 475 -8.21 -2.88 3.43
N THR A 476 -8.15 -3.14 4.72
CA THR A 476 -7.14 -2.57 5.62
C THR A 476 -5.77 -3.19 5.47
N GLY A 477 -5.64 -4.36 4.84
CA GLY A 477 -4.36 -5.01 4.58
C GLY A 477 -3.58 -4.47 3.37
N ARG A 478 -4.13 -3.47 2.67
CA ARG A 478 -3.51 -2.89 1.47
C ARG A 478 -2.12 -2.35 1.75
N SER A 479 -1.17 -2.68 0.87
CA SER A 479 0.17 -2.13 0.85
C SER A 479 0.61 -1.86 -0.60
N TRP A 480 1.75 -1.18 -0.77
CA TRP A 480 2.34 -1.01 -2.10
C TRP A 480 2.60 -2.37 -2.80
N ALA A 481 3.09 -3.35 -2.04
CA ALA A 481 3.37 -4.68 -2.58
C ALA A 481 2.09 -5.39 -3.04
N SER A 482 0.98 -5.28 -2.30
CA SER A 482 -0.28 -5.94 -2.69
C SER A 482 -0.91 -5.31 -3.93
N GLU A 483 -0.74 -4.00 -4.11
CA GLU A 483 -1.38 -3.24 -5.19
C GLU A 483 -0.69 -3.44 -6.54
N ILE A 484 0.65 -3.37 -6.58
CA ILE A 484 1.40 -3.35 -7.83
C ILE A 484 2.60 -4.32 -7.92
N TYR A 485 2.89 -5.07 -6.85
CA TYR A 485 4.09 -5.91 -6.75
C TYR A 485 3.83 -7.28 -6.13
N ASN A 486 2.66 -7.87 -6.41
CA ASN A 486 2.20 -9.09 -5.75
C ASN A 486 3.17 -10.26 -6.00
N PRO A 487 3.56 -11.02 -4.97
CA PRO A 487 4.57 -12.09 -5.09
C PRO A 487 4.03 -13.37 -5.74
N VAL A 488 2.72 -13.48 -5.97
CA VAL A 488 2.10 -14.65 -6.60
C VAL A 488 2.07 -14.49 -8.12
N PRO A 489 2.61 -15.46 -8.88
CA PRO A 489 2.56 -15.43 -10.35
C PRO A 489 1.11 -15.33 -10.87
N GLY A 490 0.90 -14.47 -11.86
CA GLY A 490 -0.37 -14.23 -12.52
C GLY A 490 -1.26 -13.16 -11.89
N VAL A 491 -0.95 -12.67 -10.67
CA VAL A 491 -1.82 -11.71 -9.96
C VAL A 491 -1.53 -10.26 -10.35
N SER A 492 -0.26 -9.86 -10.38
CA SER A 492 0.14 -8.51 -10.82
C SER A 492 0.87 -8.62 -12.15
N PRO A 493 0.34 -8.08 -13.27
CA PRO A 493 0.90 -8.31 -14.60
C PRO A 493 2.37 -7.89 -14.77
N THR A 494 2.78 -6.83 -14.08
CA THR A 494 4.13 -6.25 -14.18
C THR A 494 5.09 -6.76 -13.11
N ALA A 495 4.64 -7.61 -12.18
CA ALA A 495 5.47 -8.08 -11.08
C ALA A 495 6.53 -9.10 -11.55
N PRO A 496 7.74 -9.10 -10.96
CA PRO A 496 8.78 -10.08 -11.25
C PRO A 496 8.36 -11.53 -11.06
N ALA A 497 7.36 -11.81 -10.22
CA ALA A 497 6.78 -13.14 -10.01
C ALA A 497 6.35 -13.82 -11.34
N ASN A 498 5.97 -13.05 -12.37
CA ASN A 498 5.59 -13.58 -13.69
C ASN A 498 6.77 -14.02 -14.56
N ASN A 499 8.00 -13.70 -14.16
CA ASN A 499 9.21 -13.99 -14.92
C ASN A 499 10.22 -14.76 -14.05
N ASP A 500 9.74 -15.77 -13.32
CA ASP A 500 10.58 -16.59 -12.44
C ASP A 500 11.42 -15.71 -11.49
N TYR A 501 10.81 -14.64 -10.98
CA TYR A 501 11.43 -13.66 -10.08
C TYR A 501 12.74 -13.07 -10.62
N LYS A 502 12.90 -12.94 -11.94
CA LYS A 502 14.07 -12.29 -12.57
C LYS A 502 13.86 -10.78 -12.67
N GLY A 503 14.95 -10.02 -12.50
CA GLY A 503 14.92 -8.56 -12.53
C GLY A 503 14.40 -7.98 -11.21
N GLY A 504 13.72 -6.83 -11.29
CA GLY A 504 13.14 -6.19 -10.11
C GLY A 504 14.18 -5.68 -9.11
N PHE A 505 13.86 -5.78 -7.82
CA PHE A 505 14.73 -5.41 -6.71
C PHE A 505 15.30 -6.67 -6.05
N SER A 506 16.58 -6.94 -6.25
CA SER A 506 17.15 -8.23 -5.87
C SER A 506 17.16 -8.49 -4.37
N THR A 507 17.11 -9.77 -4.02
CA THR A 507 17.22 -10.28 -2.65
C THR A 507 18.51 -9.81 -1.98
N ASP A 508 19.62 -9.75 -2.70
CA ASP A 508 20.88 -9.19 -2.19
C ASP A 508 20.76 -7.71 -1.78
N LEU A 509 20.04 -6.90 -2.56
CA LEU A 509 19.89 -5.47 -2.30
C LEU A 509 18.99 -5.21 -1.09
N ILE A 510 17.83 -5.88 -0.99
CA ILE A 510 16.98 -5.76 0.20
C ILE A 510 17.69 -6.30 1.45
N THR A 511 18.48 -7.37 1.32
CA THR A 511 19.28 -7.92 2.44
C THR A 511 20.28 -6.87 2.93
N LYS A 512 20.98 -6.20 2.00
CA LYS A 512 21.93 -5.13 2.32
C LYS A 512 21.24 -3.97 3.03
N ASP A 513 20.11 -3.50 2.50
CA ASP A 513 19.37 -2.37 3.09
C ASP A 513 18.81 -2.71 4.49
N LEU A 514 18.29 -3.92 4.69
CA LEU A 514 17.85 -4.40 5.99
C LEU A 514 19.01 -4.58 6.98
N GLY A 515 20.20 -4.95 6.49
CA GLY A 515 21.43 -4.98 7.26
C GLY A 515 21.86 -3.61 7.74
N LEU A 516 21.81 -2.59 6.86
CA LEU A 516 22.04 -1.20 7.24
C LEU A 516 21.01 -0.73 8.28
N ALA A 517 19.71 -0.98 8.05
CA ALA A 517 18.67 -0.64 9.01
C ALA A 517 18.91 -1.29 10.39
N SER A 518 19.36 -2.56 10.40
CA SER A 518 19.72 -3.27 11.62
C SER A 518 20.90 -2.63 12.35
N GLY A 519 21.98 -2.28 11.64
CA GLY A 519 23.13 -1.61 12.23
C GLY A 519 22.77 -0.24 12.83
N VAL A 520 21.95 0.53 12.11
CA VAL A 520 21.44 1.82 12.58
C VAL A 520 20.56 1.65 13.82
N ALA A 521 19.68 0.66 13.84
CA ALA A 521 18.85 0.36 15.00
C ALA A 521 19.68 -0.04 16.23
N THR A 522 20.73 -0.85 16.06
CA THR A 522 21.69 -1.15 17.13
C THR A 522 22.37 0.12 17.66
N SER A 523 22.89 0.98 16.77
CA SER A 523 23.59 2.21 17.18
C SER A 523 22.69 3.21 17.94
N THR A 524 21.38 3.15 17.71
CA THR A 524 20.39 4.04 18.33
C THR A 524 19.62 3.40 19.49
N ASN A 525 19.92 2.14 19.83
CA ASN A 525 19.16 1.33 20.78
C ASN A 525 17.65 1.33 20.44
N THR A 526 17.33 1.16 19.16
CA THR A 526 15.95 1.09 18.66
C THR A 526 15.54 -0.37 18.48
N PRO A 527 14.46 -0.84 19.13
CA PRO A 527 13.93 -2.17 18.85
C PRO A 527 13.27 -2.21 17.48
N ILE A 528 13.69 -3.17 16.64
CA ILE A 528 13.12 -3.44 15.31
C ILE A 528 12.86 -4.95 15.10
N PRO A 529 12.11 -5.64 15.98
CA PRO A 529 11.97 -7.10 15.90
C PRO A 529 11.48 -7.59 14.53
N MET A 530 10.52 -6.91 13.90
CA MET A 530 10.03 -7.25 12.56
C MET A 530 11.10 -6.99 11.49
N GLY A 531 11.78 -5.84 11.55
CA GLY A 531 12.89 -5.54 10.64
C GLY A 531 14.04 -6.54 10.74
N ALA A 532 14.40 -6.94 11.96
CA ALA A 532 15.42 -7.94 12.23
C ALA A 532 15.02 -9.32 11.73
N LEU A 533 13.78 -9.75 11.96
CA LEU A 533 13.25 -11.00 11.40
C LEU A 533 13.28 -10.97 9.87
N ALA A 534 12.85 -9.86 9.26
CA ALA A 534 12.89 -9.69 7.81
C ALA A 534 14.31 -9.85 7.27
N HIS A 535 15.29 -9.21 7.91
CA HIS A 535 16.69 -9.34 7.56
C HIS A 535 17.15 -10.82 7.58
N GLN A 536 16.81 -11.58 8.62
CA GLN A 536 17.18 -12.99 8.70
C GLN A 536 16.54 -13.86 7.60
N MET A 537 15.30 -13.57 7.22
CA MET A 537 14.63 -14.29 6.13
C MET A 537 15.33 -14.04 4.78
N TYR A 538 15.66 -12.80 4.45
CA TYR A 538 16.37 -12.51 3.19
C TYR A 538 17.82 -13.03 3.20
N ARG A 539 18.50 -13.04 4.35
CA ARG A 539 19.79 -13.74 4.50
C ARG A 539 19.67 -15.24 4.23
N THR A 540 18.57 -15.86 4.67
CA THR A 540 18.30 -17.28 4.42
C THR A 540 18.11 -17.53 2.91
N LEU A 541 17.34 -16.69 2.21
CA LEU A 541 17.19 -16.79 0.75
C LEU A 541 18.53 -16.66 0.02
N LYS A 542 19.36 -15.69 0.42
CA LYS A 542 20.71 -15.52 -0.13
C LYS A 542 21.57 -16.77 0.06
N ALA A 543 21.53 -17.39 1.25
CA ALA A 543 22.26 -18.63 1.53
C ALA A 543 21.79 -19.82 0.66
N HIS A 544 20.54 -19.79 0.20
CA HIS A 544 19.99 -20.77 -0.76
C HIS A 544 20.25 -20.39 -2.24
N GLY A 545 21.12 -19.42 -2.51
CA GLY A 545 21.50 -19.02 -3.88
C GLY A 545 20.48 -18.14 -4.58
N LEU A 546 19.50 -17.58 -3.87
CA LEU A 546 18.44 -16.74 -4.45
C LEU A 546 18.76 -15.23 -4.40
N GLY A 547 20.01 -14.86 -4.12
CA GLY A 547 20.43 -13.46 -3.98
C GLY A 547 20.17 -12.58 -5.21
N ASN A 548 20.25 -13.15 -6.41
CA ASN A 548 20.01 -12.47 -7.68
C ASN A 548 18.54 -12.40 -8.11
N LYS A 549 17.65 -13.14 -7.45
CA LYS A 549 16.20 -13.11 -7.70
C LYS A 549 15.59 -11.88 -7.03
N ASP A 550 14.48 -11.39 -7.57
CA ASP A 550 13.67 -10.36 -6.95
C ASP A 550 13.25 -10.76 -5.53
N PHE A 551 13.21 -9.80 -4.61
CA PHE A 551 12.89 -10.05 -3.21
C PHE A 551 11.51 -10.69 -2.97
N SER A 552 10.56 -10.57 -3.90
CA SER A 552 9.28 -11.27 -3.82
C SER A 552 9.38 -12.80 -3.94
N VAL A 553 10.55 -13.34 -4.30
CA VAL A 553 10.83 -14.80 -4.37
C VAL A 553 10.62 -15.52 -3.04
N ILE A 554 10.57 -14.78 -1.92
CA ILE A 554 10.26 -15.34 -0.61
C ILE A 554 8.95 -16.14 -0.59
N TYR A 555 7.95 -15.73 -1.37
CA TYR A 555 6.69 -16.47 -1.51
C TYR A 555 6.93 -17.87 -2.09
N ASP A 556 7.67 -17.97 -3.19
CA ASP A 556 7.96 -19.25 -3.83
C ASP A 556 8.81 -20.15 -2.92
N PHE A 557 9.79 -19.55 -2.23
CA PHE A 557 10.61 -20.24 -1.24
C PHE A 557 9.75 -20.89 -0.15
N TRP A 558 8.84 -20.14 0.50
CA TRP A 558 7.98 -20.71 1.55
C TRP A 558 6.92 -21.68 1.02
N LYS A 559 6.36 -21.42 -0.17
CA LYS A 559 5.38 -22.31 -0.79
C LYS A 559 5.98 -23.70 -1.08
N ASN A 560 7.21 -23.73 -1.58
CA ASN A 560 7.87 -24.96 -2.00
C ASN A 560 8.71 -25.63 -0.91
N THR A 561 8.95 -24.94 0.21
CA THR A 561 9.59 -25.54 1.38
C THR A 561 8.66 -26.60 1.97
N LYS A 562 9.05 -27.86 1.88
CA LYS A 562 8.37 -28.96 2.57
C LYS A 562 8.64 -28.84 4.06
N TYR A 563 7.63 -28.43 4.82
CA TYR A 563 7.63 -28.63 6.27
C TYR A 563 7.30 -30.11 6.49
N ASN A 564 8.33 -30.92 6.71
CA ASN A 564 8.19 -32.34 7.06
C ASN A 564 7.64 -32.51 8.47
#